data_AF-A0A847ZEK2-F1
#
_entry.id   AF-A0A847ZEK2-F1
#
_cell.length_a   1.000
_cell.length_b   1.000
_cell.length_c   1.000
_cell.angle_alpha   90.00
_cell.angle_beta   90.00
_cell.angle_gamma   90.00
#
_symmetry.space_group_name_H-M   'P 1'
#
loop_
_entity.id
_entity.type
_entity.pdbx_description
1 polymer ?
#
loop_
_entity_poly.entity_id
_entity_poly.type
_entity_poly.pdbx_seq_one_letter_code
_entity_poly.pdbx_strand_id
1 'polypeptide(L)'
;MTEEQTKWYDKKKLVLLLYIFLWPVGLYGLWKSNVFSKGWKIGGTLLAAFVLILIFNAGGKKDGVRESTQSSRQESSSSVVKSSKAAYVSDPNGRQSISVQQIFEDTTNWSGSRLITGYVKKLEVPKDAMGQGDKVTYLFMGYDDKNLQIMLNNPIPEGVFKINDQITVEADINLLNKSYGVGRGDVYDGPVNVAAWDASMKEKVPSVITVDDYFSKNMKLGSQPITIVGQVATKRVDHNEVWIILGASGGKVHGELSRFKINDTVKQQYESIQIGSRVAFKGSFNMEMGNTAYFTIEEIVLNPSY
;
A
#
# COMPACT_ATOMS: atom_id res chain seq x y z
N MET A 1 -44.96 -31.14 19.93
CA MET A 1 -43.69 -31.16 19.17
C MET A 1 -43.67 -29.91 18.31
N THR A 2 -42.83 -28.94 18.65
CA THR A 2 -42.63 -27.71 17.88
C THR A 2 -41.69 -27.99 16.73
N GLU A 3 -42.17 -27.89 15.50
CA GLU A 3 -41.32 -27.91 14.31
C GLU A 3 -40.41 -26.67 14.30
N GLU A 4 -39.10 -26.86 14.41
CA GLU A 4 -38.15 -25.78 14.17
C GLU A 4 -38.23 -25.37 12.70
N GLN A 5 -38.76 -24.18 12.43
CA GLN A 5 -38.81 -23.63 11.08
C GLN A 5 -37.39 -23.40 10.55
N THR A 6 -37.00 -24.19 9.55
CA THR A 6 -35.74 -24.02 8.85
C THR A 6 -35.70 -22.67 8.14
N LYS A 7 -34.72 -21.84 8.46
CA LYS A 7 -34.54 -20.51 7.88
C LYS A 7 -34.34 -20.61 6.37
N TRP A 8 -34.82 -19.62 5.62
CA TRP A 8 -34.83 -19.66 4.16
C TRP A 8 -33.42 -19.77 3.55
N TYR A 9 -32.40 -19.19 4.20
CA TYR A 9 -31.01 -19.25 3.77
C TYR A 9 -30.31 -20.58 4.08
N ASP A 10 -30.94 -21.47 4.86
CA ASP A 10 -30.44 -22.84 5.05
C ASP A 10 -31.01 -23.82 4.01
N LYS A 11 -31.89 -23.35 3.12
CA LYS A 11 -32.43 -24.12 1.99
C LYS A 11 -31.51 -23.99 0.77
N LYS A 12 -30.58 -24.94 0.58
CA LYS A 12 -29.57 -24.96 -0.52
C LYS A 12 -30.13 -24.56 -1.89
N LYS A 13 -31.26 -25.17 -2.30
CA LYS A 13 -31.89 -24.94 -3.61
C LYS A 13 -32.42 -23.52 -3.75
N LEU A 14 -33.01 -22.96 -2.69
CA LEU A 14 -33.56 -21.61 -2.69
C LEU A 14 -32.43 -20.56 -2.76
N VAL A 15 -31.35 -20.76 -2.01
CA VAL A 15 -30.18 -19.88 -2.06
C VAL A 15 -29.53 -19.88 -3.43
N LEU A 16 -29.37 -21.05 -4.06
CA LEU A 16 -28.80 -21.14 -5.42
C LEU A 16 -29.69 -20.43 -6.46
N LEU A 17 -31.02 -20.57 -6.35
CA LEU A 17 -31.97 -19.90 -7.23
C LEU A 17 -31.91 -18.37 -7.06
N LEU A 18 -31.88 -17.88 -5.82
CA LEU A 18 -31.70 -16.46 -5.53
C LEU A 18 -30.34 -15.95 -5.99
N TYR A 19 -29.29 -16.77 -5.96
CA TYR A 19 -27.95 -16.40 -6.42
C TYR A 19 -27.90 -16.10 -7.92
N ILE A 20 -28.68 -16.83 -8.71
CA ILE A 20 -28.73 -16.68 -10.17
C ILE A 20 -29.66 -15.53 -10.58
N PHE A 21 -30.85 -15.42 -9.97
CA PHE A 21 -31.87 -14.46 -10.42
C PHE A 21 -31.91 -13.14 -9.63
N LEU A 22 -31.48 -13.15 -8.36
CA LEU A 22 -31.56 -12.02 -7.43
C LEU A 22 -30.21 -11.90 -6.70
N TRP A 23 -29.18 -11.62 -7.49
CA TRP A 23 -27.77 -11.73 -7.12
C TRP A 23 -27.42 -11.17 -5.71
N PRO A 24 -27.88 -9.98 -5.28
CA PRO A 24 -27.58 -9.48 -3.92
C PRO A 24 -28.19 -10.36 -2.81
N VAL A 25 -29.41 -10.82 -3.00
CA VAL A 25 -30.17 -11.62 -2.02
C VAL A 25 -29.59 -13.03 -1.92
N GLY A 26 -29.23 -13.62 -3.06
CA GLY A 26 -28.60 -14.93 -3.10
C GLY A 26 -27.18 -14.94 -2.52
N LEU A 27 -26.38 -13.90 -2.80
CA LEU A 27 -25.04 -13.77 -2.23
C LEU A 27 -25.11 -13.61 -0.70
N TYR A 28 -26.07 -12.82 -0.21
CA TYR A 28 -26.36 -12.72 1.22
C TYR A 28 -26.76 -14.08 1.81
N GLY A 29 -27.66 -14.81 1.16
CA GLY A 29 -28.08 -16.15 1.57
C GLY A 29 -26.91 -17.14 1.63
N LEU A 30 -26.02 -17.11 0.64
CA LEU A 30 -24.84 -17.98 0.56
C LEU A 30 -23.88 -17.73 1.74
N TRP A 31 -23.64 -16.46 2.08
CA TRP A 31 -22.75 -16.10 3.18
C TRP A 31 -23.37 -16.37 4.56
N LYS A 32 -24.68 -16.17 4.71
CA LYS A 32 -25.40 -16.36 5.98
C LYS A 32 -25.69 -17.83 6.30
N SER A 33 -25.84 -18.68 5.28
CA SER A 33 -26.13 -20.10 5.43
C SER A 33 -25.03 -20.85 6.19
N ASN A 34 -25.43 -21.76 7.08
CA ASN A 34 -24.51 -22.71 7.72
C ASN A 34 -24.29 -23.98 6.90
N VAL A 35 -25.02 -24.10 5.79
CA VAL A 35 -25.12 -25.32 4.99
C VAL A 35 -24.06 -25.38 3.88
N PHE A 36 -23.46 -24.24 3.54
CA PHE A 36 -22.35 -24.14 2.58
C PHE A 36 -21.01 -24.06 3.31
N SER A 37 -20.05 -24.88 2.88
CA SER A 37 -18.68 -24.83 3.40
C SER A 37 -17.98 -23.52 3.00
N LYS A 38 -16.98 -23.09 3.79
CA LYS A 38 -16.25 -21.83 3.54
C LYS A 38 -15.65 -21.78 2.12
N GLY A 39 -15.20 -22.92 1.59
CA GLY A 39 -14.69 -23.01 0.21
C GLY A 39 -15.74 -22.71 -0.86
N TRP A 40 -16.99 -23.15 -0.67
CA TRP A 40 -18.10 -22.86 -1.59
C TRP A 40 -18.52 -21.38 -1.55
N LYS A 41 -18.44 -20.74 -0.38
CA LYS A 41 -18.74 -19.31 -0.24
C LYS A 41 -17.72 -18.45 -1.01
N ILE A 42 -16.44 -18.77 -0.85
CA ILE A 42 -15.33 -18.07 -1.53
C ILE A 42 -15.36 -18.36 -3.03
N GLY A 43 -15.44 -19.63 -3.42
CA GLY A 43 -15.46 -20.05 -4.82
C GLY A 43 -16.66 -19.51 -5.59
N GLY A 44 -17.86 -19.53 -5.00
CA GLY A 44 -19.05 -18.93 -5.60
C GLY A 44 -18.89 -17.43 -5.83
N THR A 45 -18.43 -16.69 -4.80
CA THR A 45 -18.23 -15.24 -4.89
C THR A 45 -17.23 -14.86 -5.98
N LEU A 46 -16.10 -15.57 -6.08
CA LEU A 46 -15.09 -15.35 -7.13
C LEU A 46 -15.63 -15.66 -8.53
N LEU A 47 -16.40 -16.74 -8.69
CA LEU A 47 -17.00 -17.11 -9.96
C LEU A 47 -17.97 -16.03 -10.45
N ALA A 48 -18.82 -15.49 -9.57
CA ALA A 48 -19.74 -14.42 -9.95
C ALA A 48 -19.01 -13.12 -10.29
N ALA A 49 -17.96 -12.75 -9.54
CA ALA A 49 -17.13 -11.59 -9.86
C ALA A 49 -16.46 -11.75 -11.24
N PHE A 50 -15.96 -12.94 -11.55
CA PHE A 50 -15.38 -13.25 -12.87
C PHE A 50 -16.41 -13.14 -13.99
N VAL A 51 -17.63 -13.66 -13.82
CA VAL A 51 -18.71 -13.54 -14.80
C VAL A 51 -19.11 -12.07 -15.01
N LEU A 52 -19.19 -11.27 -13.94
CA LEU A 52 -19.43 -9.83 -14.03
C LEU A 52 -18.35 -9.14 -14.87
N ILE A 53 -17.07 -9.43 -14.61
CA ILE A 53 -15.95 -8.88 -15.38
C ILE A 53 -16.04 -9.27 -16.87
N LEU A 54 -16.42 -10.51 -17.18
CA LEU A 54 -16.61 -10.95 -18.57
C LEU A 54 -17.77 -10.21 -19.25
N ILE A 55 -18.89 -9.98 -18.56
CA ILE A 55 -20.03 -9.23 -19.10
C ILE A 55 -19.66 -7.76 -19.35
N PHE A 56 -18.93 -7.13 -18.43
CA PHE A 56 -18.46 -5.75 -18.60
C PHE A 56 -17.42 -5.60 -19.71
N ASN A 57 -16.53 -6.58 -19.89
CA ASN A 57 -15.54 -6.57 -20.98
C ASN A 57 -16.10 -6.98 -22.35
N ALA A 58 -17.20 -7.73 -22.40
CA ALA A 58 -17.84 -8.14 -23.65
C ALA A 58 -18.69 -7.03 -24.33
N GLY A 59 -18.84 -5.86 -23.68
CA GLY A 59 -19.62 -4.72 -24.19
C GLY A 59 -18.90 -3.83 -25.22
N GLY A 60 -17.61 -4.05 -25.50
CA GLY A 60 -16.85 -3.25 -26.46
C GLY A 60 -17.01 -3.74 -27.91
N LYS A 61 -18.07 -3.30 -28.60
CA LYS A 61 -18.18 -3.50 -30.06
C LYS A 61 -17.29 -2.50 -30.82
N LYS A 62 -16.64 -3.05 -31.84
CA LYS A 62 -15.67 -2.47 -32.78
C LYS A 62 -16.37 -1.86 -33.99
N ASP A 63 -15.80 -0.76 -34.49
CA ASP A 63 -15.69 -0.39 -35.91
C ASP A 63 -14.18 -0.08 -36.12
N GLY A 64 -13.41 -0.54 -37.11
CA GLY A 64 -13.68 -1.27 -38.34
C GLY A 64 -12.97 -0.57 -39.50
N VAL A 65 -11.66 -0.81 -39.74
CA VAL A 65 -11.01 -0.61 -41.07
C VAL A 65 -9.88 -1.63 -41.27
N ARG A 66 -9.82 -2.15 -42.50
CA ARG A 66 -9.08 -3.31 -43.02
C ARG A 66 -7.60 -3.03 -43.38
N GLU A 67 -6.89 -4.14 -43.48
CA GLU A 67 -5.50 -4.41 -43.89
C GLU A 67 -4.99 -3.72 -45.16
N SER A 68 -3.69 -3.40 -45.13
CA SER A 68 -2.77 -3.83 -46.19
C SER A 68 -1.43 -4.23 -45.57
N THR A 69 -1.13 -5.53 -45.67
CA THR A 69 0.11 -6.18 -45.24
C THR A 69 1.29 -5.71 -46.11
N GLN A 70 2.33 -5.15 -45.48
CA GLN A 70 3.67 -5.25 -46.03
C GLN A 70 4.69 -5.40 -44.89
N SER A 71 5.35 -6.54 -44.92
CA SER A 71 6.38 -6.98 -43.98
C SER A 71 7.65 -6.16 -44.16
N SER A 72 8.07 -5.46 -43.11
CA SER A 72 9.48 -5.17 -42.86
C SER A 72 9.73 -5.10 -41.35
N ARG A 73 10.79 -5.80 -40.94
CA ARG A 73 11.32 -5.80 -39.57
C ARG A 73 11.65 -4.37 -39.14
N GLN A 74 11.15 -3.96 -37.97
CA GLN A 74 11.88 -3.04 -37.10
C GLN A 74 11.40 -3.20 -35.65
N GLU A 75 12.40 -3.41 -34.78
CA GLU A 75 12.30 -3.26 -33.34
C GLU A 75 11.85 -1.84 -32.95
N SER A 76 11.39 -1.72 -31.70
CA SER A 76 10.92 -0.52 -30.99
C SER A 76 9.51 -0.06 -31.40
N SER A 77 8.59 0.25 -30.49
CA SER A 77 8.71 0.67 -29.10
C SER A 77 7.39 0.34 -28.39
N SER A 78 7.49 -0.29 -27.23
CA SER A 78 6.44 -0.14 -26.22
C SER A 78 6.41 1.34 -25.86
N SER A 79 5.37 2.05 -26.29
CA SER A 79 5.01 3.35 -25.74
C SER A 79 4.53 3.15 -24.30
N VAL A 80 5.48 2.83 -23.42
CA VAL A 80 5.40 3.24 -22.03
C VAL A 80 5.43 4.75 -22.11
N VAL A 81 4.32 5.40 -21.80
CA VAL A 81 4.32 6.82 -21.46
C VAL A 81 5.16 6.93 -20.19
N LYS A 82 6.48 7.02 -20.37
CA LYS A 82 7.39 7.50 -19.34
C LYS A 82 7.03 8.97 -19.19
N SER A 83 6.22 9.28 -18.18
CA SER A 83 6.13 10.64 -17.67
C SER A 83 7.55 11.07 -17.31
N SER A 84 8.16 11.92 -18.15
CA SER A 84 9.44 12.54 -17.84
C SER A 84 9.32 13.24 -16.49
N LYS A 85 10.25 12.99 -15.57
CA LYS A 85 10.41 13.71 -14.30
C LYS A 85 10.44 15.22 -14.61
N ALA A 86 9.29 15.90 -14.52
CA ALA A 86 9.15 17.29 -14.91
C ALA A 86 9.97 18.16 -13.96
N ALA A 87 10.84 19.01 -14.50
CA ALA A 87 11.68 19.90 -13.71
C ALA A 87 10.81 20.92 -12.94
N TYR A 88 11.08 21.09 -11.65
CA TYR A 88 10.37 22.05 -10.82
C TYR A 88 10.73 23.49 -11.20
N VAL A 89 9.71 24.35 -11.24
CA VAL A 89 9.89 25.79 -11.19
C VAL A 89 10.39 26.14 -9.79
N SER A 90 11.51 26.87 -9.71
CA SER A 90 12.19 27.19 -8.46
C SER A 90 12.64 28.65 -8.45
N ASP A 91 12.44 29.33 -7.33
CA ASP A 91 12.95 30.67 -7.04
C ASP A 91 14.13 30.56 -6.06
N PRO A 92 15.36 30.96 -6.44
CA PRO A 92 16.53 30.92 -5.57
C PRO A 92 16.35 31.65 -4.23
N ASN A 93 15.51 32.68 -4.18
CA ASN A 93 15.22 33.48 -2.99
C ASN A 93 13.99 32.97 -2.20
N GLY A 94 13.31 31.94 -2.70
CA GLY A 94 12.15 31.34 -2.04
C GLY A 94 12.50 30.54 -0.79
N ARG A 95 11.46 30.17 -0.01
CA ARG A 95 11.62 29.26 1.12
C ARG A 95 12.09 27.89 0.61
N GLN A 96 13.01 27.27 1.34
CA GLN A 96 13.50 25.94 0.99
C GLN A 96 12.35 24.92 1.02
N SER A 97 12.17 24.21 -0.09
CA SER A 97 11.19 23.14 -0.22
C SER A 97 11.86 21.90 -0.79
N ILE A 98 11.49 20.75 -0.24
CA ILE A 98 11.88 19.45 -0.78
C ILE A 98 10.90 19.03 -1.87
N SER A 99 11.39 18.24 -2.82
CA SER A 99 10.52 17.64 -3.83
C SER A 99 9.80 16.40 -3.30
N VAL A 100 8.61 16.12 -3.82
CA VAL A 100 7.89 14.87 -3.50
C VAL A 100 8.67 13.62 -3.94
N GLN A 101 9.54 13.73 -4.95
CA GLN A 101 10.46 12.66 -5.36
C GLN A 101 11.47 12.35 -4.26
N GLN A 102 12.06 13.38 -3.64
CA GLN A 102 13.00 13.16 -2.54
C GLN A 102 12.35 12.37 -1.40
N ILE A 103 11.10 12.69 -1.04
CA ILE A 103 10.36 11.96 0.00
C ILE A 103 10.28 10.46 -0.33
N PHE A 104 9.85 10.13 -1.54
CA PHE A 104 9.64 8.73 -1.90
C PHE A 104 10.91 7.97 -2.28
N GLU A 105 11.96 8.65 -2.74
CA GLU A 105 13.19 7.99 -3.20
C GLU A 105 14.22 7.82 -2.09
N ASP A 106 14.32 8.75 -1.14
CA ASP A 106 15.27 8.67 -0.03
C ASP A 106 14.85 7.60 1.00
N THR A 107 13.54 7.42 1.21
CA THR A 107 12.95 6.35 2.03
C THR A 107 13.35 6.32 3.51
N THR A 108 14.04 7.35 4.02
CA THR A 108 14.43 7.52 5.43
C THR A 108 13.99 8.88 5.94
N ASN A 109 13.68 9.00 7.24
CA ASN A 109 13.50 10.28 7.94
C ASN A 109 12.35 11.21 7.46
N TRP A 110 11.20 10.66 7.04
CA TRP A 110 10.07 11.47 6.55
C TRP A 110 8.92 11.59 7.55
N SER A 111 9.16 12.30 8.65
CA SER A 111 8.13 12.75 9.61
C SER A 111 8.31 14.22 9.99
N GLY A 112 7.22 14.93 10.23
CA GLY A 112 7.23 16.33 10.69
C GLY A 112 6.81 17.33 9.63
N SER A 113 6.57 18.57 10.07
CA SER A 113 6.09 19.68 9.23
C SER A 113 7.19 20.23 8.32
N ARG A 114 6.94 20.28 7.01
CA ARG A 114 7.88 20.76 5.98
C ARG A 114 7.17 21.36 4.77
N LEU A 115 7.90 22.19 4.00
CA LEU A 115 7.47 22.61 2.67
C LEU A 115 7.81 21.56 1.63
N ILE A 116 6.79 21.05 0.95
CA ILE A 116 6.88 19.95 0.00
C ILE A 116 6.30 20.41 -1.32
N THR A 117 7.10 20.32 -2.38
CA THR A 117 6.67 20.68 -3.73
C THR A 117 6.47 19.43 -4.57
N GLY A 118 5.35 19.39 -5.28
CA GLY A 118 4.96 18.27 -6.13
C GLY A 118 3.97 18.71 -7.20
N TYR A 119 3.52 17.74 -8.00
CA TYR A 119 2.49 17.97 -9.01
C TYR A 119 1.16 17.40 -8.56
N VAL A 120 0.07 18.14 -8.79
CA VAL A 120 -1.29 17.68 -8.46
C VAL A 120 -1.64 16.43 -9.26
N LYS A 121 -1.97 15.35 -8.54
CA LYS A 121 -2.43 14.07 -9.10
C LYS A 121 -3.94 13.90 -9.01
N LYS A 122 -4.55 14.44 -7.94
CA LYS A 122 -5.99 14.35 -7.67
C LYS A 122 -6.39 15.45 -6.68
N LEU A 123 -7.62 15.94 -6.81
CA LEU A 123 -8.30 16.82 -5.86
C LEU A 123 -9.60 16.13 -5.45
N GLU A 124 -9.88 16.05 -4.16
CA GLU A 124 -11.14 15.46 -3.67
C GLU A 124 -11.98 16.51 -2.95
N VAL A 125 -13.20 16.67 -3.45
CA VAL A 125 -14.28 17.43 -2.84
C VAL A 125 -15.22 16.42 -2.16
N PRO A 126 -15.06 16.16 -0.85
CA PRO A 126 -15.99 15.28 -0.16
C PRO A 126 -17.40 15.87 -0.25
N LYS A 127 -18.38 15.01 -0.53
CA LYS A 127 -19.78 15.37 -0.48
C LYS A 127 -20.35 14.94 0.86
N ASP A 128 -21.21 15.77 1.44
CA ASP A 128 -21.99 15.42 2.63
C ASP A 128 -23.07 14.38 2.29
N ALA A 129 -23.85 13.98 3.31
CA ALA A 129 -24.92 12.99 3.15
C ALA A 129 -26.03 13.43 2.16
N MET A 130 -26.12 14.73 1.86
CA MET A 130 -27.07 15.32 0.92
C MET A 130 -26.44 15.54 -0.46
N GLY A 131 -25.20 15.10 -0.67
CA GLY A 131 -24.46 15.27 -1.93
C GLY A 131 -23.85 16.66 -2.11
N GLN A 132 -23.83 17.50 -1.07
CA GLN A 132 -23.32 18.88 -1.13
C GLN A 132 -21.85 18.94 -0.75
N GLY A 133 -21.10 19.82 -1.39
CA GLY A 133 -19.68 20.05 -1.14
C GLY A 133 -19.04 20.73 -2.33
N ASP A 134 -18.29 21.80 -2.10
CA ASP A 134 -17.74 22.69 -3.12
C ASP A 134 -16.26 23.02 -2.90
N LYS A 135 -15.66 22.45 -1.84
CA LYS A 135 -14.27 22.69 -1.45
C LYS A 135 -13.45 21.41 -1.48
N VAL A 136 -12.27 21.53 -2.06
CA VAL A 136 -11.24 20.49 -2.00
C VAL A 136 -10.75 20.38 -0.57
N THR A 137 -10.91 19.20 0.02
CA THR A 137 -10.44 18.88 1.37
C THR A 137 -9.22 17.96 1.35
N TYR A 138 -9.10 17.11 0.32
CA TYR A 138 -7.91 16.30 0.11
C TYR A 138 -7.23 16.65 -1.21
N LEU A 139 -5.93 16.84 -1.12
CA LEU A 139 -5.04 17.13 -2.22
C LEU A 139 -4.05 15.98 -2.36
N PHE A 140 -3.93 15.41 -3.54
CA PHE A 140 -2.93 14.38 -3.81
C PHE A 140 -1.86 14.98 -4.71
N MET A 141 -0.61 14.90 -4.27
CA MET A 141 0.55 15.30 -5.05
C MET A 141 1.52 14.15 -5.22
N GLY A 142 2.20 14.06 -6.38
CA GLY A 142 3.09 12.95 -6.65
C GLY A 142 3.49 12.81 -8.11
N TYR A 143 3.95 11.61 -8.47
CA TYR A 143 4.44 11.24 -9.79
C TYR A 143 4.27 9.73 -9.99
N ASP A 144 4.11 9.28 -11.24
CA ASP A 144 3.87 7.87 -11.57
C ASP A 144 2.77 7.24 -10.68
N ASP A 145 3.13 6.19 -9.93
CA ASP A 145 2.28 5.48 -8.96
C ASP A 145 2.36 6.03 -7.52
N LYS A 146 3.20 7.04 -7.29
CA LYS A 146 3.48 7.61 -5.97
C LYS A 146 2.55 8.77 -5.64
N ASN A 147 1.94 8.70 -4.47
CA ASN A 147 0.93 9.67 -4.04
C ASN A 147 1.12 10.06 -2.58
N LEU A 148 1.28 11.35 -2.34
CA LEU A 148 1.20 11.96 -1.02
C LEU A 148 -0.18 12.62 -0.89
N GLN A 149 -1.04 12.05 -0.06
CA GLN A 149 -2.35 12.60 0.28
C GLN A 149 -2.21 13.63 1.40
N ILE A 150 -2.65 14.86 1.15
CA ILE A 150 -2.67 15.94 2.15
C ILE A 150 -4.11 16.28 2.48
N MET A 151 -4.48 16.15 3.75
CA MET A 151 -5.71 16.72 4.28
C MET A 151 -5.48 18.20 4.57
N LEU A 152 -6.23 19.07 3.89
CA LEU A 152 -6.13 20.51 4.06
C LEU A 152 -6.75 20.94 5.38
N ASN A 153 -6.09 21.79 6.17
CA ASN A 153 -6.73 22.41 7.33
C ASN A 153 -7.73 23.47 6.89
N ASN A 154 -7.42 24.17 5.79
CA ASN A 154 -8.22 25.20 5.16
C ASN A 154 -8.62 24.73 3.75
N PRO A 155 -9.81 24.11 3.59
CA PRO A 155 -10.28 23.65 2.30
C PRO A 155 -10.35 24.77 1.27
N ILE A 156 -9.89 24.49 0.06
CA ILE A 156 -9.80 25.46 -1.04
C ILE A 156 -10.98 25.31 -2.01
N PRO A 157 -11.44 26.38 -2.68
CA PRO A 157 -12.47 26.27 -3.70
C PRO A 157 -12.08 25.31 -4.84
N GLU A 158 -13.07 24.63 -5.42
CA GLU A 158 -12.85 23.82 -6.62
C GLU A 158 -12.38 24.69 -7.80
N GLY A 159 -11.48 24.14 -8.63
CA GLY A 159 -10.97 24.80 -9.83
C GLY A 159 -9.77 25.74 -9.63
N VAL A 160 -9.34 25.99 -8.38
CA VAL A 160 -8.12 26.77 -8.09
C VAL A 160 -6.87 26.11 -8.68
N PHE A 161 -6.80 24.78 -8.61
CA PHE A 161 -5.72 23.97 -9.20
C PHE A 161 -6.27 22.96 -10.20
N LYS A 162 -5.43 22.59 -11.15
CA LYS A 162 -5.65 21.55 -12.15
C LYS A 162 -4.67 20.40 -11.95
N ILE A 163 -5.01 19.25 -12.52
CA ILE A 163 -4.09 18.11 -12.57
C ILE A 163 -2.80 18.53 -13.30
N ASN A 164 -1.66 18.11 -12.76
CA ASN A 164 -0.31 18.46 -13.16
C ASN A 164 0.14 19.90 -12.86
N ASP A 165 -0.65 20.72 -12.16
CA ASP A 165 -0.14 21.97 -11.62
C ASP A 165 0.97 21.67 -10.60
N GLN A 166 2.07 22.43 -10.65
CA GLN A 166 3.05 22.42 -9.57
C GLN A 166 2.48 23.18 -8.38
N ILE A 167 2.54 22.56 -7.21
CA ILE A 167 2.05 23.16 -5.97
C ILE A 167 3.03 22.87 -4.82
N THR A 168 3.03 23.74 -3.83
CA THR A 168 3.74 23.53 -2.58
C THR A 168 2.74 23.46 -1.43
N VAL A 169 2.98 22.54 -0.50
CA VAL A 169 2.24 22.43 0.76
C VAL A 169 3.20 22.56 1.93
N GLU A 170 2.77 23.24 2.98
CA GLU A 170 3.40 23.15 4.30
C GLU A 170 2.58 22.16 5.14
N ALA A 171 3.12 20.97 5.34
CA ALA A 171 2.38 19.85 5.92
C ALA A 171 3.24 18.98 6.81
N ASP A 172 2.63 18.48 7.89
CA ASP A 172 3.16 17.34 8.64
C ASP A 172 2.81 16.06 7.89
N ILE A 173 3.82 15.28 7.54
CA ILE A 173 3.68 14.09 6.70
C ILE A 173 4.15 12.83 7.39
N ASN A 174 3.62 11.71 6.94
CA ASN A 174 4.09 10.39 7.28
C ASN A 174 4.00 9.48 6.06
N LEU A 175 5.13 8.89 5.67
CA LEU A 175 5.12 7.84 4.67
C LEU A 175 4.53 6.57 5.26
N LEU A 176 3.51 6.02 4.60
CA LEU A 176 3.00 4.70 4.95
C LEU A 176 3.85 3.64 4.28
N ASN A 177 4.17 3.80 3.00
CA ASN A 177 5.03 2.90 2.24
C ASN A 177 5.78 3.65 1.13
N LYS A 178 6.47 2.93 0.24
CA LYS A 178 7.28 3.48 -0.87
C LYS A 178 6.50 4.19 -1.99
N SER A 179 5.18 4.07 -2.03
CA SER A 179 4.32 4.70 -3.04
C SER A 179 3.20 5.54 -2.43
N TYR A 180 3.03 5.51 -1.10
CA TYR A 180 1.94 6.21 -0.45
C TYR A 180 2.34 6.87 0.85
N GLY A 181 2.01 8.15 0.97
CA GLY A 181 2.13 8.93 2.18
C GLY A 181 0.85 9.67 2.48
N VAL A 182 0.68 10.03 3.75
CA VAL A 182 -0.42 10.89 4.21
C VAL A 182 0.17 12.11 4.93
N GLY A 183 -0.58 13.19 4.99
CA GLY A 183 -0.20 14.36 5.75
C GLY A 183 -1.37 15.29 6.01
N ARG A 184 -1.11 16.29 6.83
CA ARG A 184 -2.06 17.35 7.18
C ARG A 184 -1.34 18.70 7.14
N GLY A 185 -1.92 19.65 6.44
CA GLY A 185 -1.26 20.94 6.18
C GLY A 185 -2.09 21.82 5.28
N ASP A 186 -1.47 22.83 4.68
CA ASP A 186 -2.12 23.75 3.76
C ASP A 186 -1.22 24.07 2.56
N VAL A 187 -1.83 24.60 1.51
CA VAL A 187 -1.08 25.11 0.35
C VAL A 187 -0.27 26.34 0.78
N TYR A 188 1.00 26.35 0.37
CA TYR A 188 1.88 27.50 0.49
C TYR A 188 1.99 28.18 -0.89
N ASP A 189 1.64 29.46 -0.96
CA ASP A 189 1.53 30.25 -2.19
C ASP A 189 2.71 31.20 -2.44
N GLY A 190 3.65 31.30 -1.50
CA GLY A 190 4.86 32.10 -1.65
C GLY A 190 5.93 31.46 -2.55
N PRO A 191 7.01 32.19 -2.88
CA PRO A 191 8.10 31.66 -3.67
C PRO A 191 8.82 30.53 -2.92
N VAL A 192 9.22 29.50 -3.66
CA VAL A 192 9.92 28.31 -3.14
C VAL A 192 11.20 28.04 -3.91
N ASN A 193 12.25 27.71 -3.17
CA ASN A 193 13.47 27.16 -3.72
C ASN A 193 13.39 25.64 -3.60
N VAL A 194 13.07 24.97 -4.71
CA VAL A 194 12.89 23.51 -4.75
C VAL A 194 14.24 22.84 -5.00
N ALA A 195 14.72 22.08 -4.01
CA ALA A 195 15.90 21.25 -4.20
C ALA A 195 15.58 20.10 -5.17
N ALA A 196 16.24 20.10 -6.33
CA ALA A 196 16.15 18.98 -7.27
C ALA A 196 16.69 17.72 -6.60
N TRP A 197 15.90 16.65 -6.59
CA TRP A 197 16.36 15.38 -6.04
C TRP A 197 17.35 14.67 -6.98
N ASP A 198 18.59 14.56 -6.52
CA ASP A 198 19.62 13.72 -7.12
C ASP A 198 19.70 12.39 -6.36
N ALA A 199 19.41 11.29 -7.07
CA ALA A 199 19.47 9.94 -6.52
C ALA A 199 20.88 9.53 -6.07
N SER A 200 21.94 10.22 -6.52
CA SER A 200 23.30 10.02 -6.02
C SER A 200 23.46 10.41 -4.54
N MET A 201 22.60 11.30 -4.05
CA MET A 201 22.57 11.73 -2.64
C MET A 201 21.84 10.76 -1.72
N LYS A 202 21.17 9.74 -2.28
CA LYS A 202 20.41 8.76 -1.50
C LYS A 202 21.33 8.07 -0.48
N GLU A 203 20.92 8.10 0.78
CA GLU A 203 21.66 7.41 1.83
C GLU A 203 21.69 5.90 1.55
N LYS A 204 22.88 5.29 1.62
CA LYS A 204 23.03 3.85 1.45
C LYS A 204 22.47 3.14 2.66
N VAL A 205 21.31 2.50 2.49
CA VAL A 205 20.74 1.61 3.50
C VAL A 205 21.74 0.47 3.76
N PRO A 206 22.23 0.29 5.00
CA PRO A 206 23.12 -0.81 5.34
C PRO A 206 22.47 -2.17 5.05
N SER A 207 23.24 -3.23 4.80
CA SER A 207 22.70 -4.58 4.62
C SER A 207 22.21 -5.24 5.91
N VAL A 208 22.55 -4.65 7.06
CA VAL A 208 22.11 -5.05 8.40
C VAL A 208 21.62 -3.81 9.14
N ILE A 209 20.40 -3.86 9.66
CA ILE A 209 19.81 -2.78 10.47
C ILE A 209 19.26 -3.34 11.78
N THR A 210 19.08 -2.48 12.77
CA THR A 210 18.36 -2.82 14.00
C THR A 210 16.89 -2.40 13.91
N VAL A 211 16.01 -3.04 14.68
CA VAL A 211 14.60 -2.61 14.81
C VAL A 211 14.51 -1.20 15.42
N ASP A 212 15.42 -0.84 16.33
CA ASP A 212 15.51 0.51 16.89
C ASP A 212 15.88 1.56 15.82
N ASP A 213 16.89 1.29 14.99
CA ASP A 213 17.25 2.15 13.85
C ASP A 213 16.08 2.34 12.88
N TYR A 214 15.41 1.22 12.53
CA TYR A 214 14.29 1.22 11.60
C TYR A 214 13.20 2.20 12.02
N PHE A 215 12.77 2.15 13.30
CA PHE A 215 11.72 3.04 13.80
C PHE A 215 12.22 4.45 14.12
N SER A 216 13.38 4.60 14.76
CA SER A 216 13.91 5.92 15.15
C SER A 216 14.24 6.81 13.95
N LYS A 217 14.65 6.20 12.81
CA LYS A 217 14.93 6.90 11.55
C LYS A 217 13.75 6.86 10.57
N ASN A 218 12.58 6.40 11.02
CA ASN A 218 11.35 6.27 10.24
C ASN A 218 11.56 5.65 8.84
N MET A 219 12.35 4.58 8.75
CA MET A 219 12.73 3.97 7.46
C MET A 219 11.53 3.32 6.76
N LYS A 220 11.53 3.32 5.42
CA LYS A 220 10.55 2.64 4.54
C LYS A 220 11.24 1.83 3.45
N LEU A 221 11.68 0.63 3.82
CA LEU A 221 12.59 -0.20 3.05
C LEU A 221 11.89 -1.15 2.09
N GLY A 222 10.58 -1.37 2.22
CA GLY A 222 9.76 -2.21 1.35
C GLY A 222 10.40 -3.57 1.04
N SER A 223 10.27 -4.02 -0.20
CA SER A 223 10.77 -5.32 -0.65
C SER A 223 12.31 -5.41 -0.81
N GLN A 224 13.08 -4.46 -0.28
CA GLN A 224 14.54 -4.53 -0.34
C GLN A 224 15.03 -5.65 0.58
N PRO A 225 15.87 -6.59 0.08
CA PRO A 225 16.47 -7.60 0.92
C PRO A 225 17.38 -6.97 1.99
N ILE A 226 17.14 -7.32 3.25
CA ILE A 226 17.83 -6.78 4.41
C ILE A 226 17.96 -7.85 5.50
N THR A 227 18.95 -7.68 6.38
CA THR A 227 18.98 -8.36 7.68
C THR A 227 18.51 -7.40 8.76
N ILE A 228 17.39 -7.70 9.42
CA ILE A 228 16.89 -6.89 10.55
C ILE A 228 17.13 -7.61 11.87
N VAL A 229 17.82 -6.96 12.80
CA VAL A 229 18.18 -7.47 14.13
C VAL A 229 17.31 -6.82 15.19
N GLY A 230 16.72 -7.62 16.09
CA GLY A 230 15.92 -7.07 17.17
C GLY A 230 15.74 -8.02 18.34
N GLN A 231 15.23 -7.49 19.45
CA GLN A 231 14.85 -8.29 20.60
C GLN A 231 13.47 -8.91 20.37
N VAL A 232 13.35 -10.21 20.66
CA VAL A 232 12.09 -10.93 20.53
C VAL A 232 11.15 -10.51 21.65
N ALA A 233 10.11 -9.76 21.29
CA ALA A 233 9.05 -9.35 22.21
C ALA A 233 7.99 -10.44 22.39
N THR A 234 7.68 -11.18 21.32
CA THR A 234 6.63 -12.21 21.35
C THR A 234 6.90 -13.26 20.28
N LYS A 235 6.49 -14.51 20.54
CA LYS A 235 6.42 -15.56 19.53
C LYS A 235 5.06 -16.25 19.56
N ARG A 236 4.51 -16.59 18.40
CA ARG A 236 3.19 -17.21 18.26
C ARG A 236 3.18 -18.18 17.08
N VAL A 237 2.46 -19.30 17.24
CA VAL A 237 2.15 -20.22 16.16
C VAL A 237 0.63 -20.20 15.96
N ASP A 238 0.21 -19.93 14.73
CA ASP A 238 -1.18 -20.07 14.30
C ASP A 238 -1.30 -21.22 13.28
N HIS A 239 -2.53 -21.53 12.83
CA HIS A 239 -2.80 -22.68 11.97
C HIS A 239 -1.98 -22.72 10.66
N ASN A 240 -1.59 -21.56 10.14
CA ASN A 240 -0.90 -21.45 8.84
C ASN A 240 0.46 -20.73 8.90
N GLU A 241 0.81 -20.09 10.02
CA GLU A 241 1.93 -19.14 10.09
C GLU A 241 2.62 -19.17 11.45
N VAL A 242 3.93 -18.94 11.42
CA VAL A 242 4.74 -18.72 12.62
C VAL A 242 5.14 -17.24 12.64
N TRP A 243 4.85 -16.60 13.77
CA TRP A 243 5.11 -15.20 14.03
C TRP A 243 6.22 -15.08 15.07
N ILE A 244 7.26 -14.33 14.74
CA ILE A 244 8.27 -13.88 15.69
C ILE A 244 8.29 -12.36 15.63
N ILE A 245 7.85 -11.73 16.71
CA ILE A 245 7.70 -10.28 16.79
C ILE A 245 8.93 -9.70 17.47
N LEU A 246 9.64 -8.85 16.75
CA LEU A 246 10.73 -8.05 17.29
C LEU A 246 10.17 -6.71 17.79
N GLY A 247 10.49 -6.34 19.02
CA GLY A 247 10.03 -5.08 19.62
C GLY A 247 11.16 -4.07 19.81
N ALA A 248 10.80 -2.80 19.71
CA ALA A 248 11.63 -1.64 20.05
C ALA A 248 10.75 -0.56 20.69
N SER A 249 11.36 0.51 21.20
CA SER A 249 10.64 1.65 21.78
C SER A 249 9.67 2.32 20.79
N GLY A 250 10.03 2.33 19.50
CA GLY A 250 9.26 2.97 18.43
C GLY A 250 8.21 2.09 17.75
N GLY A 251 8.17 0.77 18.02
CA GLY A 251 7.25 -0.12 17.32
C GLY A 251 7.59 -1.60 17.36
N LYS A 252 6.93 -2.36 16.48
CA LYS A 252 7.10 -3.82 16.35
C LYS A 252 7.27 -4.24 14.90
N VAL A 253 8.21 -5.15 14.67
CA VAL A 253 8.39 -5.86 13.39
C VAL A 253 7.86 -7.27 13.55
N HIS A 254 6.81 -7.59 12.80
CA HIS A 254 6.20 -8.90 12.75
C HIS A 254 6.91 -9.73 11.68
N GLY A 255 7.79 -10.63 12.13
CA GLY A 255 8.43 -11.60 11.26
C GLY A 255 7.50 -12.77 10.95
N GLU A 256 7.23 -13.00 9.67
CA GLU A 256 6.33 -14.02 9.15
C GLU A 256 7.13 -15.12 8.43
N LEU A 257 6.96 -16.37 8.87
CA LEU A 257 7.45 -17.56 8.18
C LEU A 257 6.30 -18.30 7.52
N SER A 258 6.37 -18.44 6.20
CA SER A 258 5.37 -19.22 5.47
C SER A 258 5.50 -20.71 5.77
N ARG A 259 4.35 -21.40 5.86
CA ARG A 259 4.25 -22.83 6.19
C ARG A 259 5.20 -23.73 5.40
N PHE A 260 5.41 -23.45 4.11
CA PHE A 260 6.27 -24.27 3.24
C PHE A 260 7.77 -24.15 3.56
N LYS A 261 8.18 -23.12 4.32
CA LYS A 261 9.56 -22.96 4.80
C LYS A 261 9.81 -23.58 6.17
N ILE A 262 8.77 -24.04 6.86
CA ILE A 262 8.87 -24.60 8.21
C ILE A 262 9.31 -26.07 8.12
N ASN A 263 10.62 -26.29 8.00
CA ASN A 263 11.27 -27.59 8.15
C ASN A 263 11.69 -27.84 9.60
N ASP A 264 12.28 -29.01 9.88
CA ASP A 264 12.64 -29.38 11.26
C ASP A 264 13.74 -28.47 11.85
N THR A 265 14.65 -27.96 11.02
CA THR A 265 15.64 -26.97 11.44
C THR A 265 14.97 -25.68 11.92
N VAL A 266 13.99 -25.15 11.16
CA VAL A 266 13.26 -23.94 11.53
C VAL A 266 12.44 -24.15 12.81
N LYS A 267 11.85 -25.34 13.00
CA LYS A 267 11.15 -25.67 14.24
C LYS A 267 12.09 -25.64 15.45
N GLN A 268 13.25 -26.28 15.34
CA GLN A 268 14.27 -26.27 16.39
C GLN A 268 14.76 -24.85 16.70
N GLN A 269 15.00 -24.04 15.65
CA GLN A 269 15.34 -22.63 15.82
C GLN A 269 14.24 -21.88 16.58
N TYR A 270 12.98 -21.99 16.15
CA TYR A 270 11.83 -21.36 16.82
C TYR A 270 11.68 -21.75 18.29
N GLU A 271 11.87 -23.04 18.60
CA GLU A 271 11.82 -23.56 19.97
C GLU A 271 12.94 -22.98 20.84
N SER A 272 14.15 -22.83 20.28
CA SER A 272 15.31 -22.28 21.00
C SER A 272 15.18 -20.78 21.32
N ILE A 273 14.40 -20.02 20.54
CA ILE A 273 14.22 -18.58 20.71
C ILE A 273 13.50 -18.28 22.03
N GLN A 274 14.12 -17.44 22.86
CA GLN A 274 13.53 -16.96 24.10
C GLN A 274 13.02 -15.52 23.94
N ILE A 275 11.95 -15.18 24.66
CA ILE A 275 11.51 -13.78 24.77
C ILE A 275 12.65 -12.97 25.41
N GLY A 276 12.94 -11.79 24.87
CA GLY A 276 14.07 -10.94 25.25
C GLY A 276 15.40 -11.28 24.57
N SER A 277 15.53 -12.46 23.94
CA SER A 277 16.73 -12.79 23.17
C SER A 277 16.81 -11.97 21.88
N ARG A 278 18.04 -11.74 21.38
CA ARG A 278 18.25 -11.11 20.07
C ARG A 278 18.32 -12.16 18.97
N VAL A 279 17.61 -11.88 17.89
CA VAL A 279 17.64 -12.67 16.65
C VAL A 279 17.72 -11.73 15.46
N ALA A 280 18.19 -12.24 14.32
CA ALA A 280 18.07 -11.51 13.06
C ALA A 280 17.18 -12.26 12.08
N PHE A 281 16.46 -11.50 11.27
CA PHE A 281 15.73 -12.02 10.11
C PHE A 281 16.41 -11.52 8.86
N LYS A 282 16.80 -12.44 7.97
CA LYS A 282 17.08 -12.08 6.58
C LYS A 282 15.77 -12.18 5.81
N GLY A 283 15.49 -11.19 4.98
CA GLY A 283 14.26 -11.15 4.21
C GLY A 283 13.93 -9.75 3.74
N SER A 284 12.65 -9.40 3.67
CA SER A 284 12.22 -8.06 3.26
C SER A 284 10.88 -7.68 3.86
N PHE A 285 10.57 -6.39 3.87
CA PHE A 285 9.26 -5.90 4.30
C PHE A 285 8.23 -6.14 3.22
N ASN A 286 7.11 -6.79 3.58
CA ASN A 286 5.94 -6.93 2.72
C ASN A 286 4.93 -5.80 2.99
N MET A 287 4.88 -5.28 4.21
CA MET A 287 4.02 -4.16 4.58
C MET A 287 4.65 -3.33 5.69
N GLU A 288 4.61 -2.01 5.55
CA GLU A 288 5.12 -1.04 6.53
C GLU A 288 3.96 -0.10 6.88
N MET A 289 3.62 0.07 8.16
CA MET A 289 2.49 0.92 8.58
C MET A 289 2.75 1.53 9.96
N GLY A 290 3.21 2.78 9.98
CA GLY A 290 3.44 3.52 11.23
C GLY A 290 4.41 2.79 12.16
N ASN A 291 3.92 2.41 13.35
CA ASN A 291 4.70 1.71 14.38
C ASN A 291 4.66 0.18 14.24
N THR A 292 4.04 -0.36 13.19
CA THR A 292 3.97 -1.79 12.92
C THR A 292 4.48 -2.07 11.52
N ALA A 293 5.38 -3.03 11.40
CA ALA A 293 5.87 -3.49 10.10
C ALA A 293 5.78 -5.01 10.04
N TYR A 294 5.51 -5.53 8.85
CA TYR A 294 5.46 -6.95 8.55
C TYR A 294 6.65 -7.30 7.66
N PHE A 295 7.28 -8.41 7.98
CA PHE A 295 8.55 -8.81 7.41
C PHE A 295 8.50 -10.28 7.03
N THR A 296 8.63 -10.56 5.74
CA THR A 296 8.74 -11.94 5.27
C THR A 296 10.13 -12.46 5.60
N ILE A 297 10.20 -13.51 6.41
CA ILE A 297 11.45 -14.15 6.81
C ILE A 297 11.87 -15.17 5.73
N GLU A 298 13.08 -15.01 5.24
CA GLU A 298 13.79 -15.98 4.41
C GLU A 298 14.70 -16.88 5.27
N GLU A 299 15.35 -16.31 6.28
CA GLU A 299 16.27 -17.03 7.18
C GLU A 299 16.21 -16.42 8.58
N ILE A 300 16.20 -17.28 9.61
CA ILE A 300 16.41 -16.87 11.01
C ILE A 300 17.89 -17.06 11.35
N VAL A 301 18.52 -16.00 11.85
CA VAL A 301 19.87 -16.03 12.43
C VAL A 301 19.76 -15.94 13.94
N LEU A 302 20.16 -17.00 14.63
CA LEU A 302 20.28 -17.03 16.09
C LEU A 302 21.60 -16.41 16.52
N ASN A 303 21.60 -15.73 17.66
CA ASN A 303 22.80 -15.10 18.25
C ASN A 303 23.58 -14.22 17.26
N PRO A 304 22.95 -13.23 16.60
CA PRO A 304 23.63 -12.37 15.67
C PRO A 304 24.75 -11.58 16.36
N SER A 305 25.83 -11.30 15.63
CA SER A 305 27.05 -10.63 16.12
C SER A 305 26.87 -9.14 16.49
N TYR A 306 25.64 -8.63 16.48
CA TYR A 306 25.27 -7.21 16.52
C TYR A 306 24.24 -6.92 17.62
#